data_AF-A0A1F3V1C7-F1
#
_entry.id   AF-A0A1F3V1C7-F1
#
_cell.length_a   1.000
_cell.length_b   1.000
_cell.length_c   1.000
_cell.angle_alpha   90.00
_cell.angle_beta   90.00
_cell.angle_gamma   90.00
#
_symmetry.space_group_name_H-M   'P 1'
#
loop_
_entity.id
_entity.type
_entity.pdbx_description
1 polymer ?
#
loop_
_entity_poly.entity_id
_entity_poly.type
_entity_poly.pdbx_seq_one_letter_code
_entity_poly.pdbx_strand_id
1 'polypeptide(L)'
;MSDIRTIKRYQNRKLYDTHLSSYVTLDQIAQIIRAGNEILVIDNHTKKDITYITQIQLLFDQERKSTAFGDTELLTRVIRSIDGTLSGHIKMLEAGLAQASKNSMADSFAQPSTTNINNSLESSGLLN
;
A
#
# COMPACT_ATOMS: atom_id res chain seq x y z
N MET A 1 6.87 -20.72 -8.39
CA MET A 1 6.63 -20.50 -6.96
C MET A 1 7.75 -19.63 -6.45
N SER A 2 7.45 -18.40 -5.99
CA SER A 2 8.44 -17.61 -5.25
C SER A 2 8.66 -18.32 -3.92
N ASP A 3 9.88 -18.83 -3.71
CA ASP A 3 10.22 -19.47 -2.46
C ASP A 3 10.38 -18.40 -1.38
N ILE A 4 9.70 -18.57 -0.24
CA ILE A 4 9.71 -17.57 0.83
C ILE A 4 11.05 -17.65 1.54
N ARG A 5 11.78 -16.54 1.57
CA ARG A 5 13.11 -16.50 2.14
C ARG A 5 13.07 -16.45 3.66
N THR A 6 13.48 -17.54 4.32
CA THR A 6 13.40 -17.65 5.78
C THR A 6 14.64 -17.06 6.46
N ILE A 7 14.42 -16.09 7.33
CA ILE A 7 15.41 -15.43 8.16
C ILE A 7 15.18 -15.83 9.63
N LYS A 8 16.23 -16.30 10.32
CA LYS A 8 16.21 -16.59 11.75
C LYS A 8 16.79 -15.43 12.53
N ARG A 9 16.05 -14.90 13.51
CA ARG A 9 16.55 -13.87 14.44
C ARG A 9 17.03 -14.51 15.73
N TYR A 10 18.24 -14.18 16.15
CA TYR A 10 18.83 -14.64 17.40
C TYR A 10 18.79 -13.56 18.48
N GLN A 11 18.95 -13.97 19.75
CA GLN A 11 18.82 -13.09 20.93
C GLN A 11 19.79 -11.90 20.91
N ASN A 12 20.98 -12.07 20.33
CA ASN A 12 21.96 -10.99 20.11
C ASN A 12 21.65 -10.11 18.89
N ARG A 13 20.37 -10.07 18.47
CA ARG A 13 19.85 -9.36 17.29
C ARG A 13 20.48 -9.78 15.95
N LYS A 14 21.30 -10.84 15.91
CA LYS A 14 21.83 -11.38 14.65
C LYS A 14 20.71 -11.97 13.82
N LEU A 15 20.77 -11.72 12.51
CA LEU A 15 19.83 -12.25 11.52
C LEU A 15 20.59 -13.23 10.66
N TYR A 16 20.08 -14.45 10.56
CA TYR A 16 20.69 -15.52 9.77
C TYR A 16 19.76 -15.90 8.63
N ASP A 17 20.29 -15.84 7.43
CA ASP A 17 19.58 -16.20 6.23
C ASP A 17 19.76 -17.69 5.93
N THR A 18 18.66 -18.43 5.91
CA THR A 18 18.71 -19.87 5.64
C THR A 18 18.98 -20.21 4.18
N HIS A 19 18.71 -19.29 3.25
CA HIS A 19 18.98 -19.47 1.83
C HIS A 19 20.46 -19.26 1.50
N LEU A 20 21.07 -18.20 2.04
CA LEU A 20 22.51 -17.94 1.85
C LEU A 20 23.41 -18.64 2.86
N SER A 21 22.82 -19.28 3.87
CA SER A 21 23.53 -19.90 4.99
C SER A 21 24.51 -18.94 5.70
N SER A 22 24.15 -17.66 5.79
CA SER A 22 25.04 -16.61 6.30
C SER A 22 24.30 -15.56 7.14
N TYR A 23 25.07 -14.78 7.92
CA TYR A 23 24.51 -13.66 8.66
C TYR A 23 24.27 -12.47 7.72
N VAL A 24 23.11 -11.84 7.89
CA VAL A 24 22.67 -10.69 7.09
C VAL A 24 22.32 -9.50 7.97
N THR A 25 22.31 -8.31 7.39
CA THR A 25 21.88 -7.07 8.05
C THR A 25 20.43 -6.73 7.71
N LEU A 26 19.81 -5.84 8.49
CA LEU A 26 18.47 -5.31 8.17
C LEU A 26 18.45 -4.59 6.81
N ASP A 27 19.56 -3.96 6.42
CA ASP A 27 19.68 -3.26 5.14
C ASP A 27 19.65 -4.25 3.96
N GLN A 28 20.37 -5.37 4.08
CA GLN A 28 20.31 -6.44 3.09
C GLN A 28 18.92 -7.05 2.99
N ILE A 29 18.23 -7.24 4.12
CA ILE A 29 16.83 -7.69 4.12
C ILE A 29 15.93 -6.67 3.42
N ALA A 30 16.15 -5.37 3.62
CA ALA A 30 15.39 -4.32 2.92
C ALA A 30 15.57 -4.40 1.41
N GLN A 31 16.79 -4.65 0.95
CA GLN A 31 17.08 -4.83 -0.47
C GLN A 31 16.37 -6.06 -1.04
N ILE A 32 16.33 -7.17 -0.30
CA ILE A 32 15.61 -8.39 -0.70
C ILE A 32 14.11 -8.10 -0.91
N ILE A 33 13.47 -7.41 0.05
CA ILE A 33 12.05 -7.04 -0.06
C ILE A 33 11.81 -6.08 -1.23
N ARG A 34 12.67 -5.06 -1.40
CA ARG A 34 12.57 -4.09 -2.51
C ARG A 34 12.72 -4.75 -3.89
N ALA A 35 13.46 -5.84 -3.98
CA ALA A 35 13.59 -6.65 -5.19
C ALA A 35 12.35 -7.52 -5.47
N GLY A 36 11.29 -7.42 -4.66
CA GLY A 36 10.04 -8.16 -4.83
C GLY A 36 10.06 -9.56 -4.23
N ASN A 37 11.07 -9.90 -3.43
CA ASN A 37 11.12 -11.20 -2.76
C ASN A 37 10.35 -11.18 -1.44
N GLU A 38 9.64 -12.26 -1.17
CA GLU A 38 8.96 -12.46 0.11
C GLU A 38 9.95 -13.01 1.16
N ILE A 39 9.77 -12.57 2.41
CA ILE A 39 10.58 -13.02 3.54
C ILE A 39 9.69 -13.52 4.67
N LEU A 40 10.22 -14.47 5.45
CA LEU A 40 9.65 -14.92 6.70
C LEU A 40 10.70 -14.78 7.80
N VAL A 41 10.43 -14.00 8.83
CA VAL A 41 11.36 -13.81 9.95
C VAL A 41 10.86 -14.55 11.18
N ILE A 42 11.61 -15.57 11.60
CA ILE A 42 11.29 -16.38 12.77
C ILE A 42 12.27 -16.09 13.90
N ASP A 43 11.74 -15.83 15.09
CA ASP A 43 12.55 -15.75 16.30
C ASP A 43 13.09 -17.13 16.67
N ASN A 44 14.41 -17.28 16.75
CA ASN A 44 15.03 -18.58 16.94
C ASN A 44 14.75 -19.18 18.33
N HIS A 45 14.46 -18.36 19.34
CA HIS A 45 14.21 -18.83 20.70
C HIS A 45 12.75 -19.25 20.88
N THR A 46 11.82 -18.34 20.55
CA THR A 46 10.38 -18.51 20.75
C THR A 46 9.67 -19.21 19.59
N LYS A 47 10.34 -19.35 18.43
CA LYS A 47 9.79 -19.89 17.18
C LYS A 47 8.60 -19.11 16.63
N LYS A 48 8.37 -17.88 17.12
CA LYS A 48 7.29 -17.02 16.64
C LYS A 48 7.67 -16.32 15.33
N ASP A 49 6.65 -16.12 14.50
CA ASP A 49 6.73 -15.19 13.38
C ASP A 49 6.80 -13.76 13.91
N ILE A 50 7.89 -13.09 13.57
CA ILE A 50 8.17 -11.69 13.92
C ILE A 50 8.36 -10.82 12.67
N THR A 51 7.94 -11.31 11.50
CA THR A 51 8.09 -10.64 10.20
C THR A 51 7.56 -9.22 10.24
N TYR A 52 6.34 -9.03 10.76
CA TYR A 52 5.72 -7.71 10.89
C TYR A 52 6.58 -6.74 11.71
N ILE A 53 7.06 -7.18 12.88
CA ILE A 53 7.88 -6.36 13.77
C ILE A 53 9.22 -6.01 13.09
N THR A 54 9.82 -6.96 12.38
CA THR A 54 11.07 -6.73 11.64
C THR A 54 10.88 -5.75 10.48
N GLN A 55 9.75 -5.81 9.76
CA GLN A 55 9.45 -4.83 8.71
C GLN A 55 9.24 -3.41 9.25
N ILE A 56 8.57 -3.26 10.40
CA ILE A 56 8.46 -1.97 11.09
C ILE A 56 9.83 -1.44 11.51
N GLN A 57 10.69 -2.30 12.08
CA GLN A 57 12.05 -1.90 12.45
C GLN A 57 12.85 -1.42 11.25
N LEU A 58 12.71 -2.10 10.11
CA LEU A 58 13.37 -1.77 8.86
C LEU A 58 12.92 -0.41 8.31
N LEU A 59 11.61 -0.14 8.36
CA LEU A 59 11.06 1.18 8.00
C LEU A 59 11.61 2.28 8.91
N PHE A 60 11.65 2.03 10.23
CA PHE A 60 12.20 2.99 11.19
C PHE A 60 13.69 3.25 10.99
N ASP A 61 14.49 2.22 10.71
CA ASP A 61 15.91 2.38 10.41
C ASP A 61 16.13 3.18 9.11
N GLN A 62 15.24 3.03 8.12
CA GLN A 62 15.27 3.82 6.90
C GLN A 62 14.94 5.30 7.17
N GLU A 63 13.92 5.55 7.99
CA GLU A 63 13.53 6.90 8.40
C GLU A 63 14.69 7.60 9.12
N ARG A 64 15.37 6.90 10.05
CA ARG A 64 16.52 7.43 10.78
C ARG A 64 17.73 7.75 9.88
N LYS A 65 17.90 7.02 8.78
CA LYS A 65 18.95 7.27 7.78
C LYS A 65 18.59 8.40 6.82
N SER A 66 17.30 8.74 6.70
CA SER A 66 16.87 9.85 5.87
C SER A 66 17.43 11.15 6.41
N THR A 67 18.01 11.97 5.54
CA THR A 67 18.48 13.32 5.89
C THR A 67 17.34 14.34 5.87
N ALA A 68 16.14 13.94 5.48
CA ALA A 68 14.96 14.80 5.50
C ALA A 68 14.50 15.04 6.95
N PHE A 69 14.03 16.25 7.23
CA PHE A 69 13.38 16.55 8.50
C PHE A 69 12.10 15.71 8.62
N GLY A 70 11.95 15.00 9.74
CA GLY A 70 10.75 14.21 10.00
C GLY A 70 9.50 15.09 10.12
N ASP A 71 8.40 14.68 9.49
CA ASP A 71 7.11 15.37 9.59
C ASP A 71 6.36 14.90 10.84
N THR A 72 6.43 15.72 11.89
CA THR A 72 5.76 15.44 13.17
C THR A 72 4.23 15.52 13.03
N GLU A 73 3.72 16.33 12.10
CA GLU A 73 2.29 16.46 11.87
C GLU A 73 1.72 15.16 11.27
N LEU A 74 2.45 14.56 10.32
CA LEU A 74 2.08 13.28 9.73
C LEU A 74 1.98 12.18 10.80
N LEU A 75 2.98 12.05 11.67
CA LEU A 75 2.95 11.04 12.74
C LEU A 75 1.80 11.31 13.74
N THR A 76 1.54 12.58 14.05
CA THR A 76 0.41 12.97 14.89
C THR A 76 -0.93 12.55 14.26
N ARG A 77 -1.06 12.68 12.94
CA ARG A 77 -2.24 12.24 12.19
C ARG A 77 -2.42 10.73 12.22
N VAL A 78 -1.33 9.97 12.09
CA VAL A 78 -1.36 8.50 12.21
C VAL A 78 -1.82 8.09 13.62
N ILE A 79 -1.27 8.71 14.67
CA ILE A 79 -1.61 8.41 16.07
C ILE A 79 -3.07 8.75 16.37
N ARG A 80 -3.61 9.84 15.79
CA ARG A 80 -5.01 10.25 15.95
C ARG A 80 -6.00 9.50 15.07
N SER A 81 -5.54 8.67 14.14
CA SER A 81 -6.41 7.86 13.30
C SER A 81 -7.19 6.82 14.13
N ILE A 82 -8.31 6.32 13.60
CA ILE A 82 -9.23 5.41 14.32
C ILE A 82 -8.50 4.21 14.92
N ASP A 83 -7.61 3.60 14.14
CA ASP A 83 -6.85 2.44 14.59
C ASP A 83 -5.59 2.82 15.38
N GLY A 84 -5.15 4.08 15.32
CA GLY A 84 -3.90 4.56 15.94
C GLY A 84 -2.63 3.85 15.45
N THR A 85 -2.71 3.09 14.35
CA THR A 85 -1.61 2.29 13.81
C THR A 85 -1.23 2.75 12.40
N LEU A 86 0.04 2.57 12.05
CA LEU A 86 0.54 2.86 10.70
C LEU A 86 -0.22 2.03 9.65
N SER A 87 -0.44 0.74 9.93
CA SER A 87 -1.19 -0.17 9.05
C SER A 87 -2.64 0.27 8.83
N GLY A 88 -3.34 0.73 9.88
CA GLY A 88 -4.70 1.24 9.76
C GLY A 88 -4.76 2.52 8.92
N HIS A 89 -3.83 3.45 9.16
CA HIS A 89 -3.74 4.67 8.38
C HIS A 89 -3.43 4.39 6.89
N ILE A 90 -2.52 3.46 6.59
CA ILE A 90 -2.21 3.05 5.21
C ILE A 90 -3.44 2.44 4.53
N LYS A 91 -4.16 1.52 5.20
CA LYS A 91 -5.39 0.92 4.66
C LYS A 91 -6.46 1.98 4.36
N MET A 92 -6.62 2.97 5.23
CA MET A 92 -7.53 4.10 5.01
C MET A 92 -7.14 4.89 3.77
N LEU A 93 -5.85 5.16 3.57
CA LEU A 93 -5.34 5.85 2.37
C LEU A 93 -5.56 5.02 1.10
N GLU A 94 -5.25 3.73 1.13
CA GLU A 94 -5.47 2.80 0.01
C GLU A 94 -6.94 2.74 -0.38
N ALA A 95 -7.84 2.67 0.60
CA ALA A 95 -9.28 2.69 0.36
C ALA A 95 -9.72 4.01 -0.30
N GLY A 96 -9.24 5.15 0.20
CA GLY A 96 -9.54 6.46 -0.40
C GLY A 96 -9.05 6.57 -1.85
N LEU A 97 -7.83 6.12 -2.13
CA LEU A 97 -7.25 6.11 -3.47
C LEU A 97 -8.02 5.18 -4.42
N ALA A 98 -8.43 4.01 -3.96
CA ALA A 98 -9.23 3.07 -4.74
C ALA A 98 -10.61 3.66 -5.12
N GLN A 99 -11.25 4.43 -4.23
CA GLN A 99 -12.50 5.12 -4.55
C GLN A 99 -12.29 6.26 -5.55
N ALA A 100 -11.24 7.05 -5.38
CA ALA A 100 -10.89 8.11 -6.33
C ALA A 100 -10.69 7.54 -7.74
N SER A 101 -9.96 6.43 -7.88
CA SER A 101 -9.77 5.75 -9.17
C SER A 101 -11.07 5.22 -9.78
N LYS A 102 -12.05 4.78 -8.98
CA LYS A 102 -13.35 4.29 -9.47
C LYS A 102 -14.23 5.42 -9.97
N ASN A 103 -14.26 6.56 -9.28
CA ASN A 103 -15.03 7.73 -9.69
C ASN A 103 -14.55 8.29 -11.04
N SER A 104 -13.23 8.33 -11.29
CA SER A 104 -12.68 8.79 -12.57
C SER A 104 -13.10 7.94 -13.78
N MET A 105 -13.39 6.64 -13.58
CA MET A 105 -13.89 5.77 -14.65
C MET A 105 -15.41 5.91 -14.87
N ALA A 106 -16.17 6.28 -13.84
CA ALA A 106 -17.60 6.53 -13.96
C ALA A 106 -17.91 7.85 -14.69
N ASP A 107 -17.10 8.88 -14.48
CA ASP A 107 -17.26 10.19 -15.15
C ASP A 107 -16.97 10.15 -16.67
N SER A 108 -16.29 9.10 -17.15
CA SER A 108 -15.97 8.93 -18.59
C SER A 108 -17.13 8.36 -19.43
N PHE A 109 -18.20 7.85 -18.81
CA PHE A 109 -19.37 7.27 -19.50
C PHE A 109 -20.60 8.18 -19.49
N ALA A 110 -20.54 9.36 -18.87
CA ALA A 110 -21.65 10.30 -18.77
C ALA A 110 -21.57 11.43 -19.84
N GLN A 111 -21.57 11.09 -21.13
CA GLN A 111 -22.03 12.02 -22.17
C GLN A 111 -23.32 11.47 -22.80
N PRO A 112 -24.50 12.08 -22.53
CA PRO A 112 -25.69 11.78 -23.30
C PRO A 112 -25.58 12.49 -24.67
N SER A 113 -25.39 11.71 -25.73
CA SER A 113 -25.61 12.15 -27.11
C SER A 113 -27.08 12.51 -27.29
N THR A 114 -27.41 13.81 -27.27
CA THR A 114 -28.75 14.31 -27.58
C THR A 114 -28.97 14.29 -29.09
N THR A 115 -29.41 13.16 -29.63
CA THR A 115 -30.09 13.15 -30.93
C THR A 115 -31.50 13.72 -30.71
N ASN A 116 -31.71 14.99 -31.07
CA ASN A 116 -33.05 15.57 -31.17
C ASN A 116 -33.43 15.70 -32.65
N ILE A 117 -34.17 14.71 -33.16
CA ILE A 117 -34.86 14.79 -34.44
C ILE A 117 -36.35 14.62 -34.15
N ASN A 118 -37.03 15.74 -33.90
CA ASN A 118 -38.49 15.78 -34.02
C ASN A 118 -38.85 16.52 -35.31
N ASN A 119 -39.25 15.72 -36.29
CA ASN A 119 -39.99 16.17 -37.47
C ASN A 119 -41.32 15.41 -37.53
N SER A 120 -42.32 16.05 -38.13
CA SER A 120 -43.75 15.66 -38.21
C SER A 120 -44.54 16.04 -36.94
N LEU A 121 -45.69 16.69 -37.00
CA LEU A 121 -46.61 17.01 -38.08
C LEU A 121 -47.20 18.39 -37.78
N GLU A 122 -47.33 19.26 -38.78
CA GLU A 122 -48.53 20.09 -38.99
C GLU A 122 -48.55 20.52 -40.46
N SER A 123 -49.24 19.73 -41.27
CA SER A 123 -49.80 20.20 -42.53
C SER A 123 -51.30 19.96 -42.48
N SER A 124 -52.06 21.04 -42.66
CA SER A 124 -53.41 21.11 -43.25
C SER A 124 -54.40 21.88 -42.37
N GLY A 125 -54.71 23.10 -42.82
CA GLY A 125 -55.80 23.92 -42.33
C GLY A 125 -55.97 25.13 -43.24
N LEU A 126 -56.36 24.87 -44.49
CA LEU A 126 -56.69 25.88 -45.50
C LEU A 126 -58.11 26.46 -45.25
N LEU A 127 -58.27 27.75 -45.57
CA LEU A 127 -59.50 28.48 -45.96
C LEU A 127 -60.40 29.07 -44.83
N ASN A 128 -60.28 30.38 -44.58
CA ASN A 128 -61.07 31.46 -45.21
C ASN A 128 -60.77 32.80 -44.52
#